data_AF-Q1HE33-F1
#
_entry.id   AF-Q1HE33-F1
#
_cell.length_a   1.000
_cell.length_b   1.000
_cell.length_c   1.000
_cell.angle_alpha   90.00
_cell.angle_beta   90.00
_cell.angle_gamma   90.00
#
_symmetry.space_group_name_H-M   'P 1'
#
loop_
_entity.id
_entity.type
_entity.pdbx_description
1 polymer ?
#
loop_
_entity_poly.entity_id
_entity_poly.type
_entity_poly.pdbx_seq_one_letter_code
_entity_poly.pdbx_strand_id
1 'polypeptide(L)'
;KISKPARYLEPYLGLHYPATDIPQASRFLFRQNRVRMIADCHATPVRVIQDPGLSQPLCLVGSTLRAPHGCHAQYMANMGSIASLVMAVIISSGGDDEQTGRGGISSAMKLWGLVVCHHTSPRCI
;
A
#
# COMPACT_ATOMS: atom_id res chain seq x y z
N LYS A 1 -12.86 18.81 -14.88
CA LYS A 1 -13.65 17.55 -14.93
C LYS A 1 -14.25 17.33 -13.55
N ILE A 2 -15.57 17.38 -13.41
CA ILE A 2 -16.25 17.20 -12.12
C ILE A 2 -16.18 15.70 -11.76
N SER A 3 -15.69 15.36 -10.56
CA SER A 3 -15.66 13.98 -10.07
C SER A 3 -17.08 13.45 -9.91
N LYS A 4 -17.32 12.19 -10.28
CA LYS A 4 -18.63 11.57 -10.07
C LYS A 4 -18.90 11.52 -8.55
N PRO A 5 -20.08 11.97 -8.08
CA PRO A 5 -20.44 11.82 -6.67
C PRO A 5 -20.45 10.35 -6.27
N ALA A 6 -20.09 10.02 -5.02
CA ALA A 6 -19.93 8.64 -4.55
C ALA A 6 -21.16 7.73 -4.80
N ARG A 7 -22.38 8.30 -4.76
CA ARG A 7 -23.65 7.60 -5.06
C ARG A 7 -23.79 7.08 -6.49
N TYR A 8 -22.89 7.46 -7.39
CA TYR A 8 -22.87 7.03 -8.79
C TYR A 8 -21.70 6.09 -9.11
N LEU A 9 -21.05 5.54 -8.08
CA LEU A 9 -20.00 4.53 -8.23
C LEU A 9 -20.55 3.15 -7.90
N GLU A 10 -20.13 2.15 -8.68
CA GLU A 10 -20.47 0.76 -8.43
C GLU A 10 -19.88 0.30 -7.09
N PRO A 11 -20.68 -0.34 -6.22
CA PRO A 11 -20.21 -0.81 -4.94
C PRO A 11 -19.31 -2.04 -5.10
N TYR A 12 -18.19 -2.07 -4.39
CA TYR A 12 -17.30 -3.25 -4.31
C TYR A 12 -17.59 -4.15 -3.10
N LEU A 13 -18.67 -3.86 -2.36
CA LEU A 13 -19.03 -4.62 -1.16
C LEU A 13 -19.38 -6.07 -1.52
N GLY A 14 -18.73 -7.03 -0.85
CA GLY A 14 -18.96 -8.46 -1.06
C GLY A 14 -18.10 -9.09 -2.17
N LEU A 15 -17.27 -8.32 -2.89
CA LEU A 15 -16.35 -8.88 -3.87
C LEU A 15 -15.13 -9.50 -3.20
N HIS A 16 -14.66 -10.63 -3.76
CA HIS A 16 -13.43 -11.30 -3.37
C HIS A 16 -12.38 -11.13 -4.48
N TYR A 17 -11.14 -10.90 -4.07
CA TYR A 17 -10.02 -10.65 -4.97
C TYR A 17 -8.94 -11.73 -4.81
N PRO A 18 -8.23 -12.11 -5.89
CA PRO A 18 -7.11 -13.03 -5.82
C PRO A 18 -6.03 -12.59 -4.82
N ALA A 19 -5.44 -13.55 -4.11
CA ALA A 19 -4.33 -13.28 -3.18
C ALA A 19 -3.08 -12.68 -3.87
N THR A 20 -3.00 -12.82 -5.20
CA THR A 20 -1.93 -12.29 -6.06
C THR A 20 -2.03 -10.80 -6.29
N ASP A 21 -3.21 -10.18 -6.11
CA ASP A 21 -3.40 -8.73 -6.34
C ASP A 21 -2.59 -7.88 -5.34
N ILE A 22 -2.30 -8.43 -4.17
CA ILE A 22 -1.43 -7.83 -3.16
C ILE A 22 -0.28 -8.80 -2.86
N PRO A 23 0.87 -8.70 -3.52
CA PRO A 23 1.99 -9.63 -3.31
C PRO A 23 2.44 -9.75 -1.85
N GLN A 24 3.01 -10.90 -1.49
CA GLN A 24 3.50 -11.14 -0.13
C GLN A 24 4.50 -10.07 0.33
N ALA A 25 5.38 -9.61 -0.57
CA ALA A 25 6.30 -8.51 -0.29
C ALA A 25 5.56 -7.23 0.11
N SER A 26 4.50 -6.84 -0.60
CA SER A 26 3.70 -5.66 -0.27
C SER A 26 2.99 -5.81 1.09
N ARG A 27 2.43 -6.99 1.38
CA ARG A 27 1.83 -7.29 2.69
C ARG A 27 2.84 -7.20 3.83
N PHE A 28 4.07 -7.67 3.61
CA PHE A 28 5.16 -7.53 4.58
C PHE A 28 5.52 -6.06 4.79
N LEU A 29 5.64 -5.28 3.71
CA LEU A 29 5.93 -3.85 3.80
C LEU A 29 4.87 -3.07 4.58
N PHE A 30 3.60 -3.45 4.51
CA PHE A 30 2.53 -2.81 5.29
C PHE A 30 2.63 -3.05 6.80
N ARG A 31 3.37 -4.08 7.24
CA ARG A 31 3.67 -4.26 8.68
C ARG A 31 4.66 -3.21 9.19
N GLN A 32 5.58 -2.77 8.32
CA GLN A 32 6.59 -1.75 8.62
C GLN A 32 6.06 -0.34 8.35
N ASN A 33 5.47 -0.11 7.18
CA ASN A 33 4.96 1.16 6.70
C ASN A 33 3.43 1.10 6.65
N ARG A 34 2.78 1.57 7.72
CA ARG A 34 1.35 1.34 7.95
C ARG A 34 0.43 2.20 7.08
N VAL A 35 0.94 3.24 6.42
CA VAL A 35 0.17 4.14 5.58
C VAL A 35 0.89 4.34 4.25
N ARG A 36 0.14 4.29 3.14
CA ARG A 36 0.68 4.53 1.80
C ARG A 36 -0.30 5.34 0.97
N MET A 37 0.17 6.44 0.40
CA MET A 37 -0.59 7.29 -0.51
C MET A 37 -0.01 7.21 -1.92
N ILE A 38 -0.89 7.24 -2.92
CA ILE A 38 -0.57 7.50 -4.33
C ILE A 38 -1.50 8.62 -4.78
N ALA A 39 -0.92 9.78 -5.11
CA ALA A 39 -1.72 10.95 -5.46
C ALA A 39 -2.34 10.86 -6.86
N ASP A 40 -1.65 10.21 -7.79
CA ASP A 40 -2.11 9.98 -9.17
C ASP A 40 -1.38 8.76 -9.76
N CYS A 41 -2.12 7.75 -10.23
CA CYS A 41 -1.54 6.57 -10.87
C CYS A 41 -1.04 6.82 -12.30
N HIS A 42 -1.46 7.90 -12.95
CA HIS A 42 -1.01 8.28 -14.29
C HIS A 42 0.20 9.22 -14.29
N ALA A 43 0.59 9.74 -13.12
CA ALA A 43 1.76 10.59 -12.99
C ALA A 43 3.03 9.83 -13.36
N THR A 44 3.86 10.45 -14.21
CA THR A 44 5.16 9.89 -14.59
C THR A 44 6.10 9.85 -13.37
N PRO A 45 6.68 8.68 -13.02
CA PRO A 45 7.63 8.59 -11.93
C PRO A 45 8.86 9.47 -12.15
N VAL A 46 9.28 10.18 -11.10
CA VAL A 46 10.46 11.06 -11.16
C VAL A 46 11.69 10.30 -10.66
N ARG A 47 12.77 10.33 -11.45
CA ARG A 47 14.04 9.67 -11.10
C ARG A 47 14.76 10.44 -9.99
N VAL A 48 15.22 9.72 -8.97
CA VAL A 48 16.09 10.26 -7.92
C VAL A 48 17.53 10.28 -8.43
N ILE A 49 18.21 11.43 -8.31
CA ILE A 49 19.65 11.54 -8.58
C ILE A 49 20.40 11.11 -7.32
N GLN A 50 21.36 10.20 -7.49
CA GLN A 50 22.11 9.57 -6.40
C GLN A 50 23.61 9.77 -6.62
N ASP A 51 24.37 9.75 -5.53
CA ASP A 51 25.84 9.79 -5.60
C ASP A 51 26.38 8.55 -6.35
N PRO A 52 27.28 8.70 -7.34
CA PRO A 52 27.85 7.58 -8.08
C PRO A 52 28.62 6.57 -7.21
N GLY A 53 29.06 6.95 -6.01
CA GLY A 53 29.76 6.09 -5.06
C GLY A 53 28.85 5.13 -4.29
N LEU A 54 27.52 5.25 -4.40
CA LEU A 54 26.59 4.28 -3.82
C LEU A 54 26.66 2.95 -4.57
N SER A 55 26.98 1.88 -3.85
CA SER A 55 27.03 0.51 -4.40
C SER A 55 25.66 -0.06 -4.78
N GLN A 56 24.57 0.57 -4.33
CA GLN A 56 23.20 0.16 -4.59
C GLN A 56 22.25 1.36 -4.54
N PRO A 57 21.06 1.28 -5.19
CA PRO A 57 20.07 2.34 -5.12
C PRO A 57 19.58 2.63 -3.69
N LEU A 58 19.23 3.89 -3.43
CA LEU A 58 18.62 4.29 -2.16
C LEU A 58 17.36 3.45 -1.85
N CYS A 59 17.27 2.97 -0.60
CA CYS A 59 16.10 2.26 -0.12
C CYS A 59 14.96 3.24 0.19
N LEU A 60 13.99 3.36 -0.72
CA LEU A 60 12.83 4.25 -0.57
C LEU A 60 11.64 3.59 0.13
N VAL A 61 11.82 2.42 0.76
CA VAL A 61 10.73 1.60 1.29
C VAL A 61 9.80 2.37 2.24
N GLY A 62 10.37 3.23 3.09
CA GLY A 62 9.66 4.10 4.04
C GLY A 62 9.41 5.52 3.54
N SER A 63 9.73 5.84 2.28
CA SER A 63 9.42 7.16 1.71
C SER A 63 7.92 7.27 1.42
N THR A 64 7.31 8.37 1.86
CA THR A 64 5.91 8.71 1.56
C THR A 64 5.66 8.99 0.08
N LEU A 65 6.70 9.39 -0.66
CA LEU A 65 6.65 9.74 -2.09
C LEU A 65 7.08 8.59 -3.01
N ARG A 66 7.30 7.38 -2.46
CA ARG A 66 7.73 6.24 -3.27
C ARG A 66 6.70 5.92 -4.35
N ALA A 67 7.13 6.03 -5.61
CA ALA A 67 6.31 5.74 -6.77
C ALA A 67 5.72 4.30 -6.72
N PRO A 68 4.49 4.10 -7.21
CA PRO A 68 3.95 2.75 -7.38
C PRO A 68 4.73 1.95 -8.41
N HIS A 69 4.79 0.64 -8.19
CA HIS A 69 5.25 -0.29 -9.23
C HIS A 69 4.28 -0.24 -10.42
N GLY A 70 4.80 -0.34 -11.66
CA GLY A 70 4.00 -0.18 -12.88
C GLY A 70 2.76 -1.09 -12.95
N CYS A 71 2.89 -2.35 -12.53
CA CYS A 71 1.76 -3.28 -12.45
C CYS A 71 0.62 -2.73 -11.55
N HIS A 72 0.95 -2.16 -10.39
CA HIS A 72 -0.06 -1.62 -9.49
C HIS A 72 -0.63 -0.28 -9.99
N ALA A 73 0.19 0.56 -10.64
CA ALA A 73 -0.30 1.78 -11.30
C ALA A 73 -1.31 1.44 -12.41
N GLN A 74 -1.03 0.41 -13.22
CA GLN A 74 -1.96 -0.06 -14.24
C GLN A 74 -3.21 -0.71 -13.64
N TYR A 75 -3.07 -1.47 -12.55
CA TYR A 75 -4.22 -2.02 -11.82
C TYR A 75 -5.17 -0.92 -11.35
N MET A 76 -4.62 0.15 -10.76
CA MET A 76 -5.39 1.34 -10.35
C MET A 76 -6.09 2.01 -11.53
N ALA A 77 -5.39 2.21 -12.64
CA ALA A 77 -5.96 2.77 -13.86
C ALA A 77 -7.14 1.93 -14.39
N ASN A 78 -6.98 0.60 -14.43
CA ASN A 78 -8.02 -0.32 -14.88
C ASN A 78 -9.24 -0.33 -13.95
N MET A 79 -9.03 -0.16 -12.63
CA MET A 79 -10.09 -0.06 -11.63
C MET A 79 -10.78 1.33 -11.63
N GLY A 80 -10.17 2.34 -12.26
CA GLY A 80 -10.65 3.72 -12.22
C GLY A 80 -10.31 4.47 -10.92
N SER A 81 -9.37 3.95 -10.12
CA SER A 81 -8.90 4.57 -8.88
C SER A 81 -7.66 5.45 -9.15
N ILE A 82 -7.89 6.70 -9.56
CA ILE A 82 -6.80 7.63 -9.92
C ILE A 82 -5.88 7.91 -8.73
N ALA A 83 -6.44 8.17 -7.55
CA ALA A 83 -5.69 8.32 -6.31
C ALA A 83 -6.07 7.21 -5.31
N SER A 84 -5.13 6.85 -4.44
CA SER A 84 -5.35 5.86 -3.39
C SER A 84 -4.65 6.22 -2.08
N LEU A 85 -5.32 5.92 -0.97
CA LEU A 85 -4.74 5.88 0.37
C LEU A 85 -5.02 4.50 0.97
N VAL A 86 -3.98 3.81 1.40
CA VAL A 86 -4.06 2.47 2.01
C VAL A 86 -3.49 2.53 3.40
N MET A 87 -4.24 2.00 4.37
CA MET A 87 -3.85 1.92 5.77
C MET A 87 -3.90 0.47 6.25
N ALA A 88 -2.84 0.05 6.94
CA ALA A 88 -2.70 -1.30 7.46
C ALA A 88 -3.48 -1.48 8.77
N VAL A 89 -4.31 -2.52 8.83
CA VAL A 89 -4.94 -2.98 10.07
C VAL A 89 -4.07 -4.09 10.66
N ILE A 90 -3.33 -3.74 11.71
CA ILE A 90 -2.44 -4.66 12.43
C ILE A 90 -3.11 -5.06 13.74
N ILE A 91 -3.13 -6.35 14.02
CA ILE A 91 -3.59 -6.91 15.29
C ILE A 91 -2.44 -7.60 16.01
N SER A 92 -2.52 -7.67 17.33
CA SER A 92 -1.66 -8.55 18.10
C SER A 92 -2.02 -10.00 17.79
N SER A 93 -1.02 -10.82 17.49
CA SER A 93 -1.14 -12.27 17.50
C SER A 93 -1.10 -12.73 18.96
N GLY A 94 -2.23 -12.61 19.66
CA GLY A 94 -2.40 -13.20 20.99
C GLY A 94 -2.71 -14.68 20.85
N GLY A 95 -1.83 -15.52 21.39
CA GLY A 95 -2.04 -16.93 21.68
C GLY A 95 -1.26 -17.26 22.94
N ASP A 96 -1.83 -18.09 23.80
CA ASP A 96 -1.39 -18.48 25.14
C ASP A 96 -0.04 -19.22 25.22
N ASP A 97 0.90 -18.93 24.31
CA ASP A 97 2.27 -19.45 24.28
C ASP A 97 3.26 -18.45 24.88
N GLU A 98 2.91 -17.86 26.03
CA GLU A 98 3.85 -17.11 26.87
C GLU A 98 4.82 -18.06 27.59
N GLN A 99 5.48 -18.94 26.84
CA GLN A 99 6.48 -19.85 27.41
C GLN A 99 7.51 -20.36 26.40
N THR A 100 7.96 -19.54 25.45
CA THR A 100 9.30 -19.77 24.86
C THR A 100 10.03 -18.44 24.69
N GLY A 101 10.81 -18.09 25.71
CA GLY A 101 11.66 -16.91 25.68
C GLY A 101 12.69 -16.99 24.55
N ARG A 102 12.44 -16.32 23.44
CA ARG A 102 13.48 -15.86 22.49
C ARG A 102 13.08 -14.50 21.93
N GLY A 103 13.83 -13.48 22.37
CA GLY A 103 13.64 -12.09 21.98
C GLY A 103 13.57 -11.89 20.47
N GLY A 104 12.46 -11.30 20.03
CA GLY A 104 12.28 -10.83 18.65
C GLY A 104 10.92 -10.14 18.50
N ILE A 105 10.94 -8.85 18.16
CA ILE A 105 9.79 -7.95 17.95
C ILE A 105 8.86 -8.40 16.76
N SER A 106 9.09 -9.56 16.14
CA SER A 106 8.55 -9.91 14.82
C SER A 106 7.42 -10.95 14.78
N SER A 107 7.12 -11.69 15.85
CA SER A 107 6.04 -12.69 15.86
C SER A 107 4.67 -12.14 16.32
N ALA A 108 4.70 -11.09 17.14
CA ALA A 108 3.51 -10.62 17.87
C ALA A 108 2.51 -9.80 17.05
N MET A 109 2.83 -9.37 15.82
CA MET A 109 1.95 -8.51 15.03
C MET A 109 1.59 -9.11 13.66
N LYS A 110 0.28 -9.25 13.40
CA LYS A 110 -0.27 -9.78 12.16
C LYS A 110 -1.03 -8.71 11.38
N LEU A 111 -0.78 -8.64 10.07
CA LEU A 111 -1.62 -7.87 9.14
C LEU A 111 -2.97 -8.59 8.99
N TRP A 112 -4.01 -8.03 9.60
CA TRP A 112 -5.37 -8.56 9.54
C TRP A 112 -6.05 -8.17 8.22
N GLY A 113 -5.87 -6.92 7.80
CA GLY A 113 -6.48 -6.40 6.58
C GLY A 113 -5.97 -5.00 6.25
N LEU A 114 -6.60 -4.38 5.25
CA LEU A 114 -6.29 -3.02 4.80
C LEU A 114 -7.58 -2.20 4.76
N VAL A 115 -7.50 -0.94 5.19
CA VAL A 115 -8.49 0.08 4.82
C VAL A 115 -7.98 0.75 3.55
N VAL A 116 -8.77 0.68 2.48
CA VAL A 116 -8.41 1.19 1.16
C VAL A 116 -9.38 2.29 0.75
N CYS A 117 -8.84 3.48 0.49
CA CYS A 117 -9.59 4.62 -0.02
C CYS A 117 -9.21 4.85 -1.48
N HIS A 118 -10.20 5.10 -2.33
CA HIS A 118 -10.01 5.46 -3.74
C HIS A 118 -10.59 6.84 -4.04
N HIS A 119 -9.98 7.54 -4.99
CA HIS A 119 -10.53 8.78 -5.54
C HIS A 119 -10.50 8.73 -7.06
N THR A 120 -11.56 9.21 -7.71
CA THR A 120 -11.69 9.25 -9.18
C THR A 120 -10.96 10.43 -9.83
N SER A 121 -10.21 11.20 -9.05
CA SER A 121 -9.37 12.31 -9.48
C SER A 121 -8.11 12.34 -8.63
N PRO A 122 -7.04 13.01 -9.07
CA PRO A 122 -5.84 13.16 -8.25
C PRO A 122 -6.18 13.79 -6.90
N ARG A 123 -5.53 13.31 -5.84
CA ARG A 123 -5.72 13.82 -4.48
C ARG A 123 -4.47 13.60 -3.63
N CYS A 124 -3.98 14.65 -3.00
CA CYS A 124 -3.02 14.58 -1.90
C CYS A 124 -3.67 15.16 -0.63
N ILE A 125 -3.20 14.70 0.52
CA ILE A 125 -3.65 15.13 1.86
C ILE A 125 -2.41 15.53 2.65
#